data_AF-A0A3D2H184-F1
#
_entry.id   AF-A0A3D2H184-F1
#
_cell.length_a   1.000
_cell.length_b   1.000
_cell.length_c   1.000
_cell.angle_alpha   90.00
_cell.angle_beta   90.00
_cell.angle_gamma   90.00
#
_symmetry.space_group_name_H-M   'P 1'
#
loop_
_entity.id
_entity.type
_entity.pdbx_description
1 polymer ?
#
loop_
_entity_poly.entity_id
_entity_poly.type
_entity_poly.pdbx_seq_one_letter_code
_entity_poly.pdbx_strand_id
1 'polypeptide(L)'
;YPLPEAQMDRFFLRLSIGYPTIEQEMDVLERYSGVVKPMATLSPVCSAADVIAMQEMVTQIYCSPEVRSYVATIAAATRQDAALQLGASTRAAIALIHGAQACALLA
;
A
#
# COMPACT_ATOMS: atom_id res chain seq x y z
N TYR A 1 -15.07 3.85 18.13
CA TYR A 1 -16.17 3.63 17.17
C TYR A 1 -15.54 3.09 15.90
N PRO A 2 -15.94 1.93 15.37
CA PRO A 2 -15.38 1.45 14.10
C PRO A 2 -15.68 2.46 12.98
N LEU A 3 -14.72 2.65 12.07
CA LEU A 3 -14.91 3.52 10.92
C LEU A 3 -16.00 2.93 10.02
N PRO A 4 -16.97 3.73 9.55
CA PRO A 4 -17.94 3.27 8.56
C PRO A 4 -17.23 2.76 7.29
N GLU A 5 -17.81 1.79 6.60
CA GLU A 5 -17.25 1.15 5.40
C GLU A 5 -16.95 2.16 4.30
N ALA A 6 -17.83 3.15 4.11
CA ALA A 6 -17.62 4.25 3.16
C ALA A 6 -16.37 5.10 3.47
N GLN A 7 -15.98 5.18 4.75
CA GLN A 7 -14.74 5.83 5.17
C GLN A 7 -13.53 4.92 5.01
N MET A 8 -13.67 3.62 5.30
CA MET A 8 -12.61 2.64 5.12
C MET A 8 -12.18 2.49 3.66
N ASP A 9 -13.12 2.57 2.71
CA ASP A 9 -12.83 2.51 1.28
C ASP A 9 -11.86 3.64 0.84
N ARG A 10 -11.70 4.70 1.66
CA ARG A 10 -10.77 5.82 1.37
C ARG A 10 -9.31 5.52 1.63
N PHE A 11 -9.02 4.43 2.31
CA PHE A 11 -7.66 4.00 2.53
C PHE A 11 -7.23 3.10 1.38
N PHE A 12 -6.04 3.38 0.83
CA PHE A 12 -5.48 2.64 -0.29
C PHE A 12 -5.19 1.18 0.08
N LEU A 13 -4.70 0.94 1.29
CA LEU A 13 -4.39 -0.39 1.82
C LEU A 13 -4.88 -0.51 3.26
N ARG A 14 -5.32 -1.72 3.62
CA ARG A 14 -5.54 -2.13 5.01
C ARG A 14 -4.46 -3.14 5.37
N LEU A 15 -3.63 -2.81 6.34
CA LEU A 15 -2.58 -3.68 6.85
C LEU A 15 -2.95 -4.18 8.25
N SER A 16 -2.62 -5.43 8.56
CA SER A 16 -2.68 -5.97 9.92
C SER A 16 -1.25 -6.14 10.40
N ILE A 17 -0.83 -5.28 11.33
CA ILE A 17 0.48 -5.36 11.97
C ILE A 17 0.27 -6.13 13.28
N GLY A 18 0.81 -7.34 13.35
CA GLY A 18 0.88 -8.10 14.60
C GLY A 18 1.99 -7.58 15.51
N TYR A 19 2.15 -8.20 16.67
CA TYR A 19 3.34 -7.98 17.49
C TYR A 19 4.56 -8.67 16.86
N PRO A 20 5.77 -8.10 17.02
CA PRO A 20 7.01 -8.78 16.65
C PRO A 20 7.15 -10.11 17.40
N THR A 21 7.96 -11.01 16.86
CA THR A 21 8.43 -12.17 17.65
C THR A 21 9.32 -11.70 18.80
N ILE A 22 9.54 -12.55 19.81
CA ILE A 22 10.46 -12.23 20.91
C ILE A 22 11.86 -11.86 20.39
N GLU A 23 12.36 -12.55 19.37
CA GLU A 23 13.65 -12.26 18.75
C GLU A 23 13.66 -10.86 18.09
N GLN A 24 12.63 -10.54 17.31
CA GLN A 24 12.49 -9.22 16.69
C GLN A 24 12.33 -8.10 17.73
N GLU A 25 11.64 -8.39 18.83
CA GLU A 25 11.46 -7.44 19.93
C GLU A 25 12.79 -7.23 20.67
N MET A 26 13.56 -8.29 20.93
CA MET A 26 14.91 -8.18 21.49
C MET A 26 15.84 -7.36 20.60
N ASP A 27 15.82 -7.56 19.28
CA ASP A 27 16.62 -6.77 18.32
C ASP A 27 16.25 -5.28 18.38
N VAL A 28 14.96 -4.97 18.47
CA VAL A 28 14.49 -3.58 18.62
C VAL A 28 14.94 -3.00 19.96
N LEU A 29 14.79 -3.75 21.05
CA LEU A 29 15.21 -3.30 22.38
C LEU A 29 16.73 -3.05 22.44
N GLU A 30 17.55 -3.93 21.88
CA GLU A 30 19.01 -3.75 21.80
C GLU A 30 19.36 -2.50 20.98
N ARG A 31 18.74 -2.34 19.81
CA ARG A 31 19.02 -1.21 18.90
C ARG A 31 18.65 0.15 19.49
N TYR A 32 17.63 0.22 20.36
CA TYR A 32 17.11 1.49 20.88
C TYR A 32 17.41 1.76 22.37
N SER A 33 17.97 0.80 23.10
CA SER A 33 18.35 0.97 24.52
C SER A 33 19.77 1.53 24.74
N GLY A 34 20.61 1.57 23.69
CA GLY A 34 21.97 2.10 23.74
C GLY A 34 22.08 3.63 23.72
N VAL A 35 23.29 4.15 23.94
CA VAL A 35 23.61 5.60 23.91
C VAL A 35 23.55 6.17 22.48
N VAL A 36 23.86 5.34 21.47
CA VAL A 36 23.86 5.73 20.07
C VAL A 36 22.42 5.68 19.54
N LYS A 37 21.89 6.83 19.14
CA LYS A 37 20.56 6.92 18.52
C LYS A 37 20.64 6.45 17.07
N PRO A 38 19.88 5.43 16.63
CA PRO A 38 19.94 4.92 15.26
C PRO A 38 19.68 5.99 14.18
N MET A 39 18.90 7.02 14.51
CA MET A 39 18.59 8.11 13.59
C MET A 39 19.75 9.09 13.37
N ALA A 40 20.77 9.10 14.24
CA ALA A 40 21.86 10.08 14.18
C ALA A 40 22.78 9.89 12.96
N THR A 41 22.82 8.69 12.39
CA THR A 41 23.64 8.35 11.21
C THR A 41 22.82 8.22 9.93
N LEU A 42 21.50 8.42 10.01
CA LEU A 42 20.61 8.31 8.86
C LEU A 42 20.87 9.47 7.89
N SER A 43 21.21 9.16 6.65
CA SER A 43 21.32 10.14 5.56
C SER A 43 20.13 10.00 4.61
N PRO A 44 19.54 11.11 4.12
CA PRO A 44 18.45 11.05 3.16
C PRO A 44 18.93 10.44 1.85
N VAL A 45 18.19 9.46 1.34
CA VAL A 45 18.46 8.81 0.04
C VAL A 45 17.67 9.41 -1.12
N CYS A 46 16.65 10.22 -0.81
CA CYS A 46 15.87 10.97 -1.77
C CYS A 46 15.35 12.27 -1.12
N SER A 47 15.05 13.26 -1.95
CA SER A 47 14.41 14.51 -1.58
C SER A 47 12.89 14.42 -1.73
N ALA A 48 12.16 15.39 -1.17
CA ALA A 48 10.72 15.50 -1.39
C ALA A 48 10.37 15.72 -2.88
N ALA A 49 11.23 16.40 -3.64
CA ALA A 49 11.04 16.60 -5.08
C ALA A 49 11.13 15.28 -5.84
N ASP A 50 12.06 14.40 -5.46
CA ASP A 50 12.18 13.06 -6.06
C ASP A 50 10.92 12.24 -5.82
N VAL A 51 10.34 12.30 -4.61
CA VAL A 51 9.09 11.61 -4.29
C VAL A 51 7.92 12.10 -5.15
N ILE A 52 7.79 13.41 -5.35
CA ILE A 52 6.74 13.99 -6.21
C ILE A 52 6.95 13.57 -7.66
N ALA A 53 8.19 13.63 -8.17
CA ALA A 53 8.51 13.17 -9.51
C ALA A 53 8.16 11.69 -9.71
N MET A 54 8.46 10.83 -8.73
CA MET A 54 8.08 9.42 -8.78
C MET A 54 6.56 9.23 -8.81
N GLN A 55 5.79 9.99 -8.03
CA GLN A 55 4.32 9.94 -8.07
C GLN A 55 3.77 10.29 -9.46
N GLU A 56 4.35 11.30 -10.12
CA GLU A 56 3.99 11.66 -11.49
C GLU A 56 4.35 10.54 -12.48
N MET A 57 5.55 9.96 -12.36
CA MET A 57 5.99 8.86 -13.21
C MET A 57 5.08 7.63 -13.15
N VAL A 58 4.57 7.27 -11.95
CA VAL A 58 3.62 6.15 -11.78
C VAL A 58 2.39 6.33 -12.68
N THR A 59 1.87 7.55 -12.81
CA THR A 59 0.68 7.82 -13.63
C THR A 59 0.91 7.65 -15.13
N GLN A 60 2.17 7.72 -15.57
CA GLN A 60 2.57 7.58 -16.98
C GLN A 60 2.82 6.14 -17.39
N ILE A 61 2.90 5.20 -16.43
CA ILE A 61 3.07 3.78 -16.73
C ILE A 61 1.86 3.27 -17.51
N TYR A 62 2.10 2.74 -18.71
CA TYR A 62 1.04 2.21 -19.55
C TYR A 62 0.34 1.02 -18.87
N CYS A 63 -0.99 1.08 -18.81
CA CYS A 63 -1.83 -0.03 -18.36
C CYS A 63 -2.70 -0.49 -19.54
N SER A 64 -2.47 -1.73 -20.00
CA SER A 64 -3.13 -2.24 -21.19
C SER A 64 -4.64 -2.44 -20.97
N PRO A 65 -5.47 -2.41 -22.03
CA PRO A 65 -6.89 -2.70 -21.93
C PRO A 65 -7.19 -4.05 -21.26
N GLU A 66 -6.36 -5.07 -21.49
CA GLU A 66 -6.48 -6.40 -20.92
C GLU A 66 -6.28 -6.38 -19.40
N VAL A 67 -5.27 -5.65 -18.90
CA VAL A 67 -5.04 -5.49 -17.46
C VAL A 67 -6.20 -4.74 -16.81
N ARG A 68 -6.70 -3.66 -17.45
CA ARG A 68 -7.87 -2.92 -16.96
C ARG A 68 -9.11 -3.80 -16.89
N SER A 69 -9.34 -4.61 -17.93
CA SER A 69 -10.44 -5.58 -17.99
C SER A 69 -10.32 -6.63 -16.90
N TYR A 70 -9.11 -7.13 -16.64
CA TYR A 70 -8.84 -8.09 -15.57
C TYR A 70 -9.16 -7.51 -14.19
N VAL A 71 -8.68 -6.29 -13.90
CA VAL A 71 -8.99 -5.61 -12.63
C VAL A 71 -10.50 -5.35 -12.48
N ALA A 72 -11.17 -4.93 -13.55
CA ALA A 72 -12.63 -4.74 -13.53
C ALA A 72 -13.37 -6.06 -13.27
N THR A 73 -12.91 -7.16 -13.86
CA THR A 73 -13.47 -8.51 -13.65
C THR A 73 -13.29 -8.97 -12.22
N ILE A 74 -12.12 -8.74 -11.60
CA ILE A 74 -11.91 -9.00 -10.17
C ILE A 74 -12.91 -8.21 -9.33
N ALA A 75 -13.02 -6.90 -9.56
CA ALA A 75 -13.94 -6.06 -8.78
C ALA A 75 -15.40 -6.52 -8.95
N ALA A 76 -15.81 -6.87 -10.17
CA ALA A 76 -17.14 -7.41 -10.44
C ALA A 76 -17.39 -8.74 -9.71
N ALA A 77 -16.42 -9.66 -9.73
CA ALA A 77 -16.51 -10.93 -9.00
C ALA A 77 -16.72 -10.70 -7.50
N THR A 78 -15.97 -9.77 -6.88
CA THR A 78 -16.17 -9.47 -5.44
C THR A 78 -17.54 -8.90 -5.10
N ARG A 79 -18.23 -8.26 -6.06
CA ARG A 79 -19.59 -7.71 -5.86
C ARG A 79 -20.69 -8.76 -6.01
N GLN A 80 -20.39 -9.89 -6.65
CA GLN A 80 -21.33 -10.98 -6.89
C GLN A 80 -21.11 -12.16 -5.94
N ASP A 81 -20.01 -12.16 -5.18
CA ASP A 81 -19.70 -13.21 -4.22
C ASP A 81 -20.60 -13.11 -2.98
N ALA A 82 -21.41 -14.15 -2.76
CA ALA A 82 -22.35 -14.23 -1.64
C ALA A 82 -21.64 -14.34 -0.27
N ALA A 83 -20.36 -14.68 -0.23
CA ALA A 83 -19.56 -14.70 1.01
C ALA A 83 -19.13 -13.30 1.47
N LEU A 84 -19.24 -12.29 0.61
CA LEU A 84 -18.84 -10.92 0.92
C LEU A 84 -20.06 -10.04 1.21
N GLN A 85 -20.01 -9.33 2.35
CA GLN A 85 -21.05 -8.35 2.69
C GLN A 85 -21.00 -7.11 1.79
N LEU A 86 -19.82 -6.76 1.28
CA LEU A 86 -19.60 -5.62 0.40
C LEU A 86 -18.44 -5.93 -0.54
N GLY A 87 -18.69 -5.82 -1.85
CA GLY A 87 -17.65 -5.97 -2.87
C GLY A 87 -16.77 -4.73 -3.01
N ALA A 88 -15.66 -4.89 -3.73
CA ALA A 88 -14.71 -3.81 -4.00
C ALA A 88 -15.37 -2.67 -4.79
N SER A 89 -15.20 -1.43 -4.33
CA SER A 89 -15.69 -0.24 -5.02
C SER A 89 -14.94 0.01 -6.34
N THR A 90 -15.42 0.94 -7.15
CA THR A 90 -14.66 1.42 -8.33
C THR A 90 -13.34 2.06 -7.91
N ARG A 91 -13.29 2.69 -6.74
CA ARG A 91 -12.05 3.26 -6.22
C ARG A 91 -11.03 2.20 -5.86
N ALA A 92 -11.45 1.08 -5.25
CA ALA A 92 -10.56 -0.04 -4.98
C ALA A 92 -9.93 -0.58 -6.29
N ALA A 93 -10.69 -0.65 -7.38
CA ALA A 93 -10.17 -1.03 -8.70
C ALA A 93 -9.13 -0.02 -9.24
N ILE A 94 -9.40 1.28 -9.13
CA ILE A 94 -8.44 2.34 -9.51
C ILE A 94 -7.16 2.25 -8.66
N ALA A 95 -7.31 2.07 -7.34
CA ALA A 95 -6.21 1.90 -6.42
C ALA A 95 -5.34 0.70 -6.78
N LEU A 96 -5.95 -0.44 -7.14
CA LEU A 96 -5.22 -1.63 -7.58
C LEU A 96 -4.39 -1.38 -8.84
N ILE A 97 -4.92 -0.63 -9.82
CA ILE A 97 -4.16 -0.23 -11.01
C ILE A 97 -2.98 0.66 -10.64
N HIS A 98 -3.19 1.70 -9.83
CA HIS A 98 -2.11 2.60 -9.40
C HIS A 98 -1.03 1.85 -8.61
N GLY A 99 -1.42 0.90 -7.76
CA GLY A 99 -0.48 0.04 -7.04
C GLY A 99 0.34 -0.83 -7.98
N ALA A 100 -0.30 -1.45 -8.97
CA ALA A 100 0.40 -2.25 -9.99
C ALA A 100 1.37 -1.40 -10.83
N GLN A 101 0.99 -0.19 -11.22
CA GLN A 101 1.86 0.76 -11.92
C GLN A 101 3.05 1.18 -11.06
N ALA A 102 2.85 1.43 -9.77
CA ALA A 102 3.92 1.74 -8.83
C ALA A 102 4.89 0.57 -8.68
N CYS A 103 4.38 -0.66 -8.55
CA CYS A 103 5.22 -1.85 -8.54
C CYS A 103 6.02 -2.00 -9.84
N ALA A 104 5.41 -1.76 -10.99
CA ALA A 104 6.08 -1.85 -12.29
C ALA A 104 7.18 -0.77 -12.46
N LEU A 105 6.99 0.42 -11.89
CA LEU A 105 8.01 1.48 -11.89
C LEU A 105 9.22 1.13 -11.01
N LEU A 106 8.99 0.42 -9.89
CA LEU A 106 10.02 0.05 -8.92
C LEU A 106 10.76 -1.27 -9.24
N ALA A 107 10.22 -2.05 -10.17
CA ALA A 107 10.73 -3.37 -10.54
C ALA A 107 11.98 -3.32 -11.43
#